data_AF-A0A151R8T7-F1
#
_entry.id   AF-A0A151R8T7-F1
#
_cell.length_a   1.000
_cell.length_b   1.000
_cell.length_c   1.000
_cell.angle_alpha   90.00
_cell.angle_beta   90.00
_cell.angle_gamma   90.00
#
_symmetry.space_group_name_H-M   'P 1'
#
loop_
_entity.id
_entity.type
_entity.pdbx_description
1 polymer ?
#
loop_
_entity_poly.entity_id
_entity_poly.type
_entity_poly.pdbx_seq_one_letter_code
_entity_poly.pdbx_strand_id
1 'polypeptide(L)' 'MDLLNSSDYVPTYEDRDGNWMLVGDVPWEMFVESCKRLRIMKGKEAIGLG' A
#
# COMPACT_ATOMS: atom_id res chain seq x y z
N MET A 1 -15.46 -3.83 6.93
CA MET A 1 -14.20 -4.31 7.56
C MET A 1 -13.11 -3.37 7.09
N ASP A 2 -12.97 -2.22 7.74
CA ASP A 2 -11.89 -1.28 7.45
C ASP A 2 -10.59 -1.93 7.91
N LEU A 3 -9.84 -2.52 6.98
CA LEU A 3 -8.55 -3.16 7.26
C LEU A 3 -7.59 -2.17 7.96
N LEU A 4 -7.76 -0.88 7.66
CA LEU A 4 -7.06 0.26 8.27
C LEU A 4 -7.41 0.49 9.75
N ASN A 5 -8.61 0.12 10.22
CA ASN A 5 -9.05 0.33 11.61
C ASN A 5 -8.90 -0.90 12.51
N SER A 6 -8.70 -2.10 11.94
CA SER A 6 -8.60 -3.34 12.73
C SER A 6 -7.22 -4.00 12.69
N SER A 7 -6.33 -3.63 11.76
CA SER A 7 -4.99 -4.19 11.67
C SER A 7 -3.93 -3.19 12.13
N ASP A 8 -3.07 -3.61 13.04
CA ASP A 8 -1.90 -2.83 13.46
C ASP A 8 -0.93 -2.56 12.30
N TYR A 9 -1.03 -3.32 11.21
CA TYR A 9 -0.16 -3.25 10.05
C TYR A 9 -0.92 -3.32 8.73
N VAL A 10 -0.47 -2.54 7.74
CA VAL A 10 -1.00 -2.54 6.39
C VAL A 10 0.12 -2.74 5.36
N PRO A 11 -0.13 -3.51 4.29
CA PRO A 11 0.81 -3.66 3.18
C PRO A 11 0.73 -2.44 2.24
N THR A 12 1.88 -1.83 1.99
CA THR A 12 2.06 -0.73 1.04
C THR A 12 3.17 -1.05 0.04
N TYR A 13 3.15 -0.36 -1.10
CA TYR A 13 4.20 -0.49 -2.10
C TYR A 13 4.59 0.86 -2.68
N GLU A 14 5.86 0.97 -3.10
CA GLU A 14 6.38 2.10 -3.85
C GLU A 14 6.21 1.83 -5.34
N ASP A 15 5.53 2.71 -6.06
CA ASP A 15 5.29 2.58 -7.51
C ASP A 15 6.48 3.10 -8.36
N ARG A 16 6.27 3.24 -9.68
CA ARG A 16 7.29 3.75 -10.61
C ARG A 16 7.65 5.21 -10.37
N ASP A 17 6.74 6.00 -9.85
CA ASP A 17 6.90 7.42 -9.61
C ASP A 17 7.44 7.70 -8.19
N GLY A 18 7.69 6.66 -7.40
CA GLY A 18 8.17 6.76 -6.02
C GLY A 18 7.07 7.09 -5.02
N ASN A 19 5.80 6.94 -5.43
CA ASN A 19 4.65 7.18 -4.59
C ASN A 19 4.34 5.91 -3.79
N TRP A 20 3.97 6.09 -2.52
CA TRP A 20 3.50 4.99 -1.69
C TRP A 20 2.01 4.80 -1.87
N MET A 21 1.61 3.58 -2.20
CA MET A 21 0.23 3.16 -2.45
C MET A 21 -0.14 1.96 -1.56
N LEU A 22 -1.43 1.73 -1.29
CA LEU A 22 -1.87 0.53 -0.60
C LEU A 22 -1.92 -0.65 -1.57
N VAL A 23 -1.49 -1.82 -1.10
CA VAL A 23 -1.60 -3.04 -1.90
C VAL A 23 -3.08 -3.39 -2.07
N GLY A 24 -3.56 -3.33 -3.32
CA GLY A 24 -4.95 -3.60 -3.67
C GLY A 24 -5.68 -2.42 -4.34
N ASP A 25 -5.08 -1.23 -4.39
CA ASP A 25 -5.72 -0.03 -4.98
C ASP A 25 -5.81 -0.07 -6.51
N VAL A 26 -4.92 -0.82 -7.17
CA VAL A 26 -4.82 -0.91 -8.63
C VAL A 26 -4.94 -2.35 -9.13
N PRO A 27 -5.28 -2.57 -10.41
CA PRO A 27 -5.26 -3.89 -11.03
C PRO A 27 -3.91 -4.60 -10.84
N TRP A 28 -3.96 -5.94 -10.77
CA TRP A 28 -2.78 -6.76 -10.50
C TRP A 28 -1.67 -6.56 -11.52
N GLU A 29 -2.02 -6.44 -12.81
CA GLU A 29 -1.06 -6.22 -13.89
C GLU A 29 -0.32 -4.89 -13.70
N MET A 30 -1.03 -3.83 -13.33
CA MET A 30 -0.43 -2.52 -13.05
C MET A 30 0.46 -2.56 -11.80
N PHE A 31 0.04 -3.28 -10.76
CA PHE A 31 0.84 -3.47 -9.55
C PHE A 31 2.16 -4.18 -9.87
N VAL A 32 2.11 -5.31 -10.57
CA VAL A 32 3.31 -6.10 -10.92
C VAL A 32 4.27 -5.29 -11.79
N GLU A 33 3.72 -4.50 -12.71
CA GLU A 33 4.52 -3.64 -13.57
C GLU A 33 5.17 -2.46 -12.82
N SER A 34 4.46 -1.86 -11.85
CA SER A 34 4.89 -0.61 -11.23
C SER A 34 5.64 -0.78 -9.91
N CYS A 35 5.43 -1.89 -9.19
CA CYS A 35 5.95 -2.08 -7.85
C CYS A 35 7.49 -2.17 -7.83
N LYS A 36 8.13 -1.20 -7.18
CA LYS A 36 9.56 -1.17 -6.93
C LYS A 36 9.95 -1.71 -5.56
N ARG A 37 9.13 -1.45 -4.53
CA ARG A 37 9.38 -1.89 -3.15
C ARG A 37 8.08 -2.24 -2.44
N LEU A 38 8.15 -3.21 -1.55
CA LEU A 38 7.06 -3.58 -0.65
C LEU A 38 7.45 -3.24 0.79
N ARG A 39 6.49 -2.73 1.54
CA ARG A 39 6.65 -2.40 2.95
C ARG A 39 5.40 -2.78 3.72
N ILE A 40 5.60 -3.32 4.91
CA ILE A 40 4.53 -3.47 5.91
C ILE A 40 4.67 -2.28 6.86
N MET A 41 3.70 -1.37 6.83
CA MET A 41 3.68 -0.16 7.67
C MET A 41 2.72 -0.36 8.83
N LYS A 42 2.92 0.31 9.96
CA LYS A 42 1.86 0.30 10.99
C LYS A 42 0.64 1.03 10.44
N GLY A 43 -0.57 0.57 10.76
CA GLY A 43 -1.81 1.19 10.28
C GLY A 43 -1.85 2.71 10.53
N LYS A 44 -1.35 3.14 11.70
CA LYS A 44 -1.22 4.56 12.05
C LYS A 44 -0.24 5.38 11.18
N GLU A 45 0.75 4.74 10.57
CA GLU A 45 1.72 5.39 9.67
C GLU A 45 1.21 5.49 8.23
N ALA A 46 0.17 4.72 7.91
CA ALA A 46 -0.45 4.70 6.59
C ALA A 46 -1.71 5.58 6.49
N ILE A 47 -2.06 6.30 7.57
CA ILE A 47 -3.19 7.24 7.58
C ILE A 47 -2.88 8.36 6.57
N GLY A 48 -3.58 8.35 5.43
CA GLY A 48 -3.41 9.31 4.34
C GLY A 48 -2.76 8.77 3.08
N LEU A 49 -2.47 7.46 2.99
CA LEU A 49 -2.01 6.79 1.76
C LEU A 49 -3.18 6.32 0.87
N GLY A 50 -4.29 7.07 0.84
CA GLY A 50 -5.48 6.76 0.03
C GLY A 50 -6.15 8.02 -0.49
#